data_AF-A0A813EXI8-F1
#
_entry.id   AF-A0A813EXI8-F1
#
_cell.length_a   1.000
_cell.length_b   1.000
_cell.length_c   1.000
_cell.angle_alpha   90.00
_cell.angle_beta   90.00
_cell.angle_gamma   90.00
#
_symmetry.space_group_name_H-M   'P 1'
#
loop_
_entity.id
_entity.type
_entity.pdbx_description
1 polymer ?
#
loop_
_entity_poly.entity_id
_entity_poly.type
_entity_poly.pdbx_seq_one_letter_code
_entity_poly.pdbx_strand_id
1 'polypeptide(L)'
;MWEAIAAMFRDCERLGLAPEDLANARQAYIPKEGKDVRETDGALHAAAMRPIAVLSALWRVWGRARLRNSDTAERLESWLRPEICGGRRNVDALSSVIQLLEAACDNKFIATFDYSLAFDFASPKLAAEIFEWLGMPIGTASLILSVWESQRRVLQYAGEANTNPEEVKTSLPQGDPWSLIAMAVVLLLPLLDLRRGPETTDIMLYVDDRAWASTNASDCMNFGRKWKDWSSRLGLKENEAKEKYYRQNYALALEEFAKVGAPPKTVSGAPALLGVELAPETGRPFTDKEKKKLDQAALVARKAHSLPLPASRRLRIAAAKAVPKAAYGWLCEAPTEQMFAKVEYAIARAGPNPAMGDRDLKKLFRGHSASPYFMAGQQVLMAAWRRAKRSKSLPGIWRDVGWVHTLCTFLQKIGCLEVAAWRWTTRLGGIIDLDPSSEDFNQTSGAVGHNTRET
;
A
#
# COMPACT_ATOMS: atom_id res chain seq x y z
N MET A 1 -9.47 26.83 -24.42
CA MET A 1 -10.19 25.87 -23.54
C MET A 1 -9.60 25.81 -22.13
N TRP A 2 -8.34 25.41 -21.94
CA TRP A 2 -7.74 25.25 -20.60
C TRP A 2 -7.69 26.55 -19.78
N GLU A 3 -7.47 27.70 -20.41
CA GLU A 3 -7.50 29.01 -19.74
C GLU A 3 -8.87 29.34 -19.17
N ALA A 4 -9.94 29.05 -19.92
CA ALA A 4 -11.32 29.26 -19.47
C ALA A 4 -11.66 28.32 -18.30
N ILE A 5 -11.24 27.06 -18.37
CA ILE A 5 -11.39 26.09 -17.25
C ILE A 5 -10.64 26.59 -16.02
N ALA A 6 -9.41 27.08 -16.18
CA ALA A 6 -8.62 27.63 -15.09
C ALA A 6 -9.27 28.89 -14.50
N ALA A 7 -9.83 29.77 -15.33
CA ALA A 7 -10.58 30.95 -14.88
C ALA A 7 -11.82 30.53 -14.06
N MET A 8 -12.61 29.58 -14.57
CA MET A 8 -13.76 29.02 -13.86
C MET A 8 -13.37 28.51 -12.47
N PHE A 9 -12.33 27.68 -12.36
CA PHE A 9 -11.92 27.15 -11.06
C PHE A 9 -11.32 28.22 -10.12
N ARG A 10 -10.67 29.27 -10.65
CA ARG A 10 -10.26 30.41 -9.82
C ARG A 10 -11.46 31.15 -9.24
N ASP A 11 -12.52 31.33 -10.03
CA ASP A 11 -13.77 31.91 -9.53
C ASP A 11 -14.46 30.99 -8.51
N CYS A 12 -14.51 29.68 -8.76
CA CYS A 12 -15.02 28.71 -7.81
C CYS A 12 -14.25 28.73 -6.49
N GLU A 13 -12.92 28.78 -6.52
CA GLU A 13 -12.09 28.92 -5.32
C GLU A 13 -12.33 30.25 -4.62
N ARG A 14 -12.47 31.36 -5.35
CA ARG A 14 -12.76 32.68 -4.77
C ARG A 14 -14.11 32.71 -4.06
N LEU A 15 -15.12 32.04 -4.63
CA LEU A 15 -16.48 31.96 -4.09
C LEU A 15 -16.63 30.84 -3.05
N GLY A 16 -15.72 29.87 -3.01
CA GLY A 16 -15.85 28.67 -2.18
C GLY A 16 -16.95 27.72 -2.63
N LEU A 17 -17.40 27.80 -3.89
CA LEU A 17 -18.57 27.08 -4.40
C LEU A 17 -18.31 26.51 -5.79
N ALA A 18 -18.66 25.23 -5.97
CA ALA A 18 -18.68 24.58 -7.26
C ALA A 18 -20.04 24.76 -7.96
N PRO A 19 -20.08 24.83 -9.30
CA PRO A 19 -21.30 24.54 -10.05
C PRO A 19 -21.84 23.16 -9.66
N GLU A 20 -23.17 23.05 -9.54
CA GLU A 20 -23.84 21.80 -9.12
C GLU A 20 -23.43 20.59 -9.98
N ASP A 21 -23.19 20.83 -11.27
CA ASP A 21 -22.78 19.78 -12.21
C ASP A 21 -21.45 19.10 -11.84
N LEU A 22 -20.57 19.77 -11.10
CA LEU A 22 -19.31 19.19 -10.65
C LEU A 22 -19.49 18.19 -9.50
N ALA A 23 -20.62 18.24 -8.79
CA ALA A 23 -20.96 17.29 -7.72
C ALA A 23 -21.64 16.01 -8.23
N ASN A 24 -22.01 15.96 -9.51
CA ASN A 24 -22.46 14.73 -10.14
C ASN A 24 -21.32 13.71 -10.22
N ALA A 25 -21.60 12.50 -9.74
CA ALA A 25 -20.65 11.40 -9.75
C ALA A 25 -21.27 10.13 -10.32
N ARG A 26 -20.46 9.35 -11.02
CA ARG A 26 -20.79 7.97 -11.38
C ARG A 26 -20.27 7.05 -10.30
N GLN A 27 -21.15 6.32 -9.60
CA GLN A 27 -20.74 5.34 -8.59
C GLN A 27 -20.66 3.94 -9.21
N ALA A 28 -19.44 3.48 -9.47
CA ALA A 28 -19.19 2.13 -9.99
C ALA A 28 -18.91 1.16 -8.85
N TYR A 29 -19.43 -0.07 -8.93
CA TYR A 29 -19.21 -1.11 -7.94
C TYR A 29 -18.18 -2.14 -8.43
N ILE A 30 -17.06 -2.25 -7.73
CA ILE A 30 -15.96 -3.17 -8.06
C ILE A 30 -15.96 -4.34 -7.07
N PRO A 31 -16.00 -5.61 -7.51
CA PRO A 31 -15.92 -6.76 -6.61
C PRO A 31 -14.67 -6.75 -5.73
N LYS A 32 -14.83 -7.05 -4.42
CA LYS A 32 -13.72 -7.37 -3.52
C LYS A 32 -13.16 -8.73 -3.91
N GLU A 33 -11.84 -8.84 -4.00
CA GLU A 33 -11.20 -10.11 -4.35
C GLU A 33 -11.52 -11.20 -3.32
N GLY A 34 -11.84 -12.41 -3.80
CA GLY A 34 -11.98 -13.61 -2.97
C GLY A 34 -13.22 -13.63 -2.08
N LYS A 35 -14.26 -12.87 -2.42
CA LYS A 35 -15.57 -12.99 -1.80
C LYS A 35 -16.44 -13.96 -2.59
N ASP A 36 -17.16 -14.80 -1.86
CA ASP A 36 -18.01 -15.83 -2.44
C ASP A 36 -19.23 -15.19 -3.10
N VAL A 37 -19.67 -15.82 -4.19
CA VAL A 37 -20.96 -15.55 -4.80
C VAL A 37 -22.01 -16.43 -4.13
N ARG A 38 -23.24 -15.95 -4.04
CA ARG A 38 -24.34 -16.75 -3.52
C ARG A 38 -24.54 -17.98 -4.40
N GLU A 39 -24.65 -19.15 -3.79
CA GLU A 39 -24.83 -20.42 -4.50
C GLU A 39 -26.14 -20.47 -5.31
N THR A 40 -27.18 -19.76 -4.82
CA THR A 40 -28.52 -19.78 -5.40
C THR A 40 -28.61 -19.13 -6.77
N ASP A 41 -27.90 -18.03 -6.99
CA ASP A 41 -28.05 -17.18 -8.19
C ASP A 41 -26.71 -16.69 -8.78
N GLY A 42 -25.58 -17.11 -8.20
CA GLY A 42 -24.25 -16.66 -8.61
C GLY A 42 -23.99 -15.17 -8.37
N ALA A 43 -24.87 -14.47 -7.66
CA ALA A 43 -24.72 -13.03 -7.43
C ALA A 43 -23.77 -12.75 -6.27
N LEU A 44 -22.99 -11.68 -6.40
CA LEU A 44 -22.11 -11.22 -5.33
C LEU A 44 -22.91 -10.35 -4.35
N HIS A 45 -22.75 -10.59 -3.04
CA HIS A 45 -23.40 -9.75 -2.02
C HIS A 45 -22.94 -8.29 -2.13
N ALA A 46 -23.83 -7.31 -1.91
CA ALA A 46 -23.49 -5.89 -2.03
C ALA A 46 -22.31 -5.48 -1.12
N ALA A 47 -22.25 -6.03 0.10
CA ALA A 47 -21.13 -5.83 1.04
C ALA A 47 -19.76 -6.34 0.52
N ALA A 48 -19.78 -7.24 -0.47
CA ALA A 48 -18.60 -7.74 -1.17
C ALA A 48 -18.20 -6.86 -2.37
N MET A 49 -18.87 -5.74 -2.61
CA MET A 49 -18.46 -4.72 -3.57
C MET A 49 -17.70 -3.56 -2.90
N ARG A 50 -16.90 -2.85 -3.68
CA ARG A 50 -16.30 -1.55 -3.35
C ARG A 50 -16.96 -0.47 -4.21
N PRO A 51 -17.68 0.49 -3.61
CA PRO A 51 -18.20 1.62 -4.35
C PRO A 51 -17.04 2.58 -4.68
N ILE A 52 -16.95 3.02 -5.93
CA ILE A 52 -15.99 4.03 -6.39
C ILE A 52 -16.78 5.18 -7.02
N ALA A 53 -16.66 6.37 -6.45
CA ALA A 53 -17.25 7.59 -6.97
C ALA A 53 -16.31 8.24 -7.98
N VAL A 54 -16.73 8.27 -9.24
CA VAL A 54 -16.00 8.89 -10.35
C VAL A 54 -16.63 10.26 -10.64
N LEU A 55 -15.97 11.31 -10.14
CA LEU A 55 -16.32 12.70 -10.41
C LEU A 55 -15.91 13.13 -11.84
N SER A 56 -16.39 14.31 -12.25
CA SER A 56 -16.13 14.87 -13.58
C SER A 56 -14.62 14.91 -13.91
N ALA A 57 -14.28 14.83 -15.20
CA ALA A 57 -12.89 14.94 -15.62
C ALA A 57 -12.29 16.32 -15.27
N LEU A 58 -13.10 17.39 -15.35
CA LEU A 58 -12.68 18.75 -15.01
C LEU A 58 -12.29 18.85 -13.53
N TRP A 59 -13.12 18.32 -12.64
CA TRP A 59 -12.83 18.28 -11.20
C TRP A 59 -11.53 17.54 -10.90
N ARG A 60 -11.35 16.35 -11.48
CA ARG A 60 -10.14 15.53 -11.28
C ARG A 60 -8.89 16.20 -11.83
N VAL A 61 -8.99 16.91 -12.96
CA VAL A 61 -7.87 17.69 -13.52
C VAL A 61 -7.52 18.85 -12.60
N TRP A 62 -8.51 19.61 -12.11
CA TRP A 62 -8.29 20.69 -11.15
C TRP A 62 -7.66 20.18 -9.86
N GLY A 63 -8.22 19.16 -9.23
CA GLY A 63 -7.70 18.61 -7.99
C GLY A 63 -6.25 18.12 -8.16
N ARG A 64 -5.95 17.42 -9.27
CA ARG A 64 -4.58 17.02 -9.59
C ARG A 64 -3.64 18.21 -9.83
N ALA A 65 -4.10 19.25 -10.54
CA ALA A 65 -3.31 20.44 -10.80
C ALA A 65 -2.99 21.18 -9.50
N ARG A 66 -3.97 21.31 -8.60
CA ARG A 66 -3.81 21.94 -7.29
C ARG A 66 -2.87 21.14 -6.39
N LEU A 67 -3.04 19.83 -6.27
CA LEU A 67 -2.12 18.96 -5.52
C LEU A 67 -0.68 18.95 -6.07
N ARG A 68 -0.46 19.36 -7.33
CA ARG A 68 0.86 19.47 -7.96
C ARG A 68 1.45 20.87 -7.96
N ASN A 69 0.64 21.88 -7.65
CA ASN A 69 1.13 23.24 -7.48
C ASN A 69 2.15 23.27 -6.32
N SER A 70 3.24 24.00 -6.49
CA SER A 70 4.36 24.08 -5.54
C SER A 70 3.88 24.39 -4.12
N ASP A 71 3.06 25.43 -3.99
CA ASP A 71 2.64 25.97 -2.70
C ASP A 71 1.73 24.97 -1.97
N THR A 72 0.84 24.32 -2.71
CA THR A 72 -0.02 23.28 -2.15
C THR A 72 0.78 22.04 -1.77
N ALA A 73 1.70 21.59 -2.64
CA ALA A 73 2.53 20.42 -2.37
C ALA A 73 3.44 20.64 -1.15
N GLU A 74 4.03 21.83 -1.02
CA GLU A 74 4.87 22.22 0.12
C GLU A 74 4.04 22.27 1.42
N ARG A 75 2.85 22.88 1.39
CA ARG A 75 1.93 22.87 2.53
C ARG A 75 1.55 21.44 2.94
N LEU A 76 1.18 20.59 1.99
CA LEU A 76 0.85 19.19 2.27
C LEU A 76 2.02 18.46 2.95
N GLU A 77 3.23 18.60 2.43
CA GLU A 77 4.41 17.99 3.06
C GLU A 77 4.68 18.55 4.47
N SER A 78 4.33 19.83 4.74
CA SER A 78 4.43 20.41 6.08
C SER A 78 3.40 19.88 7.07
N TRP A 79 2.23 19.45 6.60
CA TRP A 79 1.16 18.89 7.43
C TRP A 79 1.40 17.41 7.77
N LEU A 80 1.92 16.65 6.79
CA LEU A 80 2.02 15.20 6.87
C LEU A 80 3.24 14.75 7.66
N ARG A 81 2.97 14.21 8.84
CA ARG A 81 3.98 13.62 9.72
C ARG A 81 4.63 12.37 9.10
N PRO A 82 5.90 12.04 9.43
CA PRO A 82 6.61 10.88 8.88
C PRO A 82 5.88 9.54 9.01
N GLU A 83 5.04 9.39 10.03
CA GLU A 83 4.22 8.21 10.32
C GLU A 83 3.09 8.01 9.31
N ILE A 84 2.62 9.11 8.70
CA ILE A 84 1.65 9.05 7.59
C ILE A 84 2.43 8.70 6.34
N CYS A 85 2.29 7.44 5.92
CA CYS A 85 2.99 6.86 4.79
C CYS A 85 2.11 6.84 3.52
N GLY A 86 0.82 6.53 3.70
CA GLY A 86 -0.11 6.38 2.58
C GLY A 86 -0.39 7.70 1.86
N GLY A 87 -0.44 7.65 0.53
CA GLY A 87 -0.77 8.81 -0.30
C GLY A 87 0.36 9.84 -0.48
N ARG A 88 1.53 9.63 0.11
CA ARG A 88 2.70 10.51 -0.06
C ARG A 88 3.51 10.17 -1.30
N ARG A 89 4.19 11.19 -1.83
CA ARG A 89 5.10 11.02 -2.95
C ARG A 89 6.37 10.27 -2.50
N ASN A 90 6.83 9.33 -3.31
CA ASN A 90 8.03 8.52 -3.05
C ASN A 90 7.99 7.67 -1.77
N VAL A 91 6.82 7.48 -1.16
CA VAL A 91 6.60 6.54 -0.06
C VAL A 91 5.73 5.42 -0.58
N ASP A 92 6.21 4.19 -0.45
CA ASP A 92 5.45 2.99 -0.81
C ASP A 92 5.20 2.11 0.40
N ALA A 93 4.21 1.23 0.28
CA ALA A 93 3.79 0.30 1.31
C ALA A 93 4.94 -0.54 1.89
N LEU A 94 5.80 -1.12 1.05
CA LEU A 94 6.88 -2.00 1.53
C LEU A 94 7.91 -1.22 2.34
N SER A 95 8.31 -0.03 1.87
CA SER A 95 9.22 0.85 2.62
C SER A 95 8.65 1.35 3.96
N SER A 96 7.32 1.31 4.11
CA SER A 96 6.61 1.74 5.32
C SER A 96 6.56 0.59 6.33
N VAL A 97 6.33 -0.63 5.86
CA VAL A 97 6.31 -1.84 6.68
C VAL A 97 7.66 -2.13 7.35
N ILE A 98 8.80 -1.77 6.73
CA ILE A 98 10.14 -2.04 7.27
C ILE A 98 10.29 -1.59 8.73
N GLN A 99 9.82 -0.39 9.12
CA GLN A 99 9.94 0.09 10.51
C GLN A 99 9.26 -0.86 11.50
N LEU A 100 8.11 -1.42 11.14
CA LEU A 100 7.41 -2.39 11.98
C LEU A 100 8.09 -3.77 11.95
N LEU A 101 8.78 -4.12 10.87
CA LEU A 101 9.61 -5.33 10.84
C LEU A 101 10.84 -5.21 11.73
N GLU A 102 11.47 -4.04 11.80
CA GLU A 102 12.55 -3.76 12.75
C GLU A 102 12.04 -3.92 14.19
N ALA A 103 10.88 -3.33 14.49
CA ALA A 103 10.23 -3.51 15.79
C ALA A 103 9.92 -4.99 16.09
N ALA A 104 9.44 -5.76 15.11
CA ALA A 104 9.22 -7.19 15.26
C ALA A 104 10.52 -7.94 15.60
N CYS A 105 11.61 -7.64 14.89
CA CYS A 105 12.93 -8.24 15.12
C CYS A 105 13.53 -7.86 16.49
N ASP A 106 13.09 -6.72 17.06
CA ASP A 106 13.39 -6.30 18.43
C ASP A 106 12.43 -6.91 19.47
N ASN A 107 11.64 -7.92 19.09
CA ASN A 107 10.66 -8.58 19.93
C ASN A 107 9.59 -7.63 20.54
N LYS A 108 9.33 -6.49 19.89
CA LYS A 108 8.25 -5.57 20.29
C LYS A 108 6.87 -6.17 19.98
N PHE A 109 5.86 -5.61 20.63
CA PHE A 109 4.46 -5.97 20.51
C PHE A 109 3.81 -5.10 19.45
N ILE A 110 3.29 -5.72 18.40
CA ILE A 110 2.68 -5.04 17.26
C ILE A 110 1.17 -5.19 17.31
N ALA A 111 0.45 -4.13 16.96
CA ALA A 111 -0.97 -4.21 16.67
C ALA A 111 -1.27 -3.63 15.29
N THR A 112 -2.28 -4.20 14.63
CA THR A 112 -2.77 -3.76 13.32
C THR A 112 -4.28 -3.60 13.36
N PHE A 113 -4.77 -2.43 12.96
CA PHE A 113 -6.16 -2.00 13.05
C PHE A 113 -6.64 -1.52 11.67
N ASP A 114 -7.93 -1.71 11.40
CA ASP A 114 -8.58 -1.42 10.12
C ASP A 114 -9.95 -0.78 10.42
N TYR A 115 -10.39 0.14 9.58
CA TYR A 115 -11.72 0.73 9.70
C TYR A 115 -12.73 0.00 8.82
N SER A 116 -13.95 -0.12 9.31
CA SER A 116 -15.10 -0.53 8.52
C SER A 116 -15.54 0.64 7.65
N LEU A 117 -15.34 0.56 6.32
CA LEU A 117 -15.82 1.57 5.36
C LEU A 117 -15.32 3.00 5.68
N ALA A 118 -14.02 3.16 5.90
CA ALA A 118 -13.42 4.40 6.42
C ALA A 118 -13.91 5.69 5.73
N PHE A 119 -13.85 5.73 4.39
CA PHE A 119 -14.25 6.89 3.60
C PHE A 119 -15.76 7.17 3.67
N ASP A 120 -16.57 6.14 3.89
CA ASP A 120 -18.03 6.27 4.00
C ASP A 120 -18.46 6.84 5.36
N PHE A 121 -17.64 6.65 6.40
CA PHE A 121 -17.88 7.21 7.74
C PHE A 121 -17.16 8.55 8.00
N ALA A 122 -16.14 8.89 7.22
CA ALA A 122 -15.40 10.12 7.40
C ALA A 122 -16.26 11.35 7.02
N SER A 123 -16.37 12.29 7.96
CA SER A 123 -17.14 13.54 7.79
C SER A 123 -16.46 14.51 6.82
N PRO A 124 -17.11 14.90 5.70
CA PRO A 124 -16.59 15.93 4.80
C PRO A 124 -16.33 17.27 5.48
N LYS A 125 -17.27 17.68 6.35
CA LYS A 125 -17.20 18.94 7.08
C LYS A 125 -15.99 18.99 8.02
N LEU A 126 -15.78 17.92 8.79
CA LEU A 126 -14.62 17.83 9.67
C LEU A 126 -13.31 17.87 8.87
N ALA A 127 -13.23 17.17 7.74
CA ALA A 127 -12.05 17.21 6.90
C ALA A 127 -11.76 18.63 6.35
N ALA A 128 -12.80 19.36 5.93
CA ALA A 128 -12.66 20.74 5.47
C ALA A 128 -12.21 21.70 6.60
N GLU A 129 -12.80 21.58 7.80
CA GLU A 129 -12.39 22.36 8.98
C GLU A 129 -10.92 22.08 9.35
N ILE A 130 -10.48 20.83 9.28
CA ILE A 130 -9.07 20.47 9.51
C ILE A 130 -8.16 21.05 8.43
N PHE A 131 -8.58 21.04 7.16
CA PHE A 131 -7.80 21.68 6.10
C PHE A 131 -7.61 23.18 6.35
N GLU A 132 -8.67 23.89 6.75
CA GLU A 132 -8.58 25.30 7.10
C GLU A 132 -7.66 25.53 8.31
N TRP A 133 -7.79 24.69 9.35
CA TRP A 133 -6.92 24.73 10.53
C TRP A 133 -5.43 24.52 10.17
N LEU A 134 -5.15 23.67 9.19
CA LEU A 134 -3.81 23.44 8.66
C LEU A 134 -3.32 24.56 7.71
N GLY A 135 -4.15 25.57 7.44
CA GLY A 135 -3.79 26.71 6.60
C GLY A 135 -4.04 26.51 5.11
N MET A 136 -4.94 25.59 4.73
CA MET A 136 -5.50 25.59 3.38
C MET A 136 -6.29 26.90 3.16
N PRO A 137 -6.22 27.53 1.97
CA PRO A 137 -7.07 28.68 1.69
C PRO A 137 -8.55 28.31 1.86
N ILE A 138 -9.28 29.11 2.64
CA ILE A 138 -10.70 28.89 2.99
C ILE A 138 -11.52 28.62 1.73
N GLY A 139 -11.32 29.42 0.67
CA GLY A 139 -12.00 29.24 -0.61
C GLY A 139 -11.75 27.88 -1.28
N THR A 140 -10.55 27.30 -1.13
CA THR A 140 -10.27 25.94 -1.63
C THR A 140 -10.95 24.88 -0.76
N ALA A 141 -10.86 25.00 0.57
CA ALA A 141 -11.50 24.05 1.49
C ALA A 141 -13.03 24.07 1.34
N SER A 142 -13.63 25.27 1.26
CA SER A 142 -15.05 25.48 1.01
C SER A 142 -15.49 24.92 -0.35
N LEU A 143 -14.69 25.12 -1.42
CA LEU A 143 -14.98 24.54 -2.73
C LEU A 143 -15.02 23.00 -2.67
N ILE A 144 -14.03 22.38 -2.01
CA ILE A 144 -13.99 20.92 -1.82
C ILE A 144 -15.22 20.45 -1.04
N LEU A 145 -15.53 21.12 0.08
CA LEU A 145 -16.68 20.81 0.92
C LEU A 145 -17.99 20.92 0.12
N SER A 146 -18.14 21.97 -0.68
CA SER A 146 -19.34 22.20 -1.48
C SER A 146 -19.64 21.02 -2.41
N VAL A 147 -18.62 20.40 -3.00
CA VAL A 147 -18.77 19.19 -3.84
C VAL A 147 -19.05 17.95 -2.99
N TRP A 148 -18.39 17.80 -1.86
CA TRP A 148 -18.57 16.63 -0.99
C TRP A 148 -19.92 16.59 -0.27
N GLU A 149 -20.54 17.73 0.01
CA GLU A 149 -21.86 17.80 0.66
C GLU A 149 -23.03 17.78 -0.34
N SER A 150 -22.77 17.91 -1.64
CA SER A 150 -23.80 17.98 -2.69
C SER A 150 -23.71 16.83 -3.71
N GLN A 151 -23.08 15.71 -3.34
CA GLN A 151 -22.83 14.62 -4.28
C GLN A 151 -24.13 14.00 -4.77
N ARG A 152 -24.27 13.89 -6.10
CA ARG A 152 -25.37 13.19 -6.76
C ARG A 152 -24.81 11.98 -7.49
N ARG A 153 -24.98 10.79 -6.90
CA ARG A 153 -24.31 9.56 -7.34
C ARG A 153 -25.24 8.69 -8.18
N VAL A 154 -24.95 8.60 -9.47
CA VAL A 154 -25.60 7.62 -10.37
C VAL A 154 -24.98 6.25 -10.13
N LEU A 155 -25.75 5.34 -9.54
CA LEU A 155 -25.31 3.99 -9.24
C LEU A 155 -25.21 3.16 -10.53
N GLN A 156 -24.05 2.53 -10.76
CA GLN A 156 -23.81 1.73 -11.95
C GLN A 156 -23.23 0.36 -11.63
N TYR A 157 -23.88 -0.68 -12.15
CA TYR A 157 -23.43 -2.06 -12.00
C TYR A 157 -23.72 -2.87 -13.25
N ALA A 158 -22.74 -3.65 -13.71
CA ALA A 158 -22.88 -4.57 -14.84
C ALA A 158 -23.43 -3.95 -16.16
N GLY A 159 -23.17 -2.67 -16.40
CA GLY A 159 -23.67 -1.95 -17.58
C GLY A 159 -25.01 -1.24 -17.39
N GLU A 160 -25.69 -1.52 -16.28
CA GLU A 160 -26.94 -0.88 -15.88
C GLU A 160 -26.66 0.36 -15.01
N ALA A 161 -27.58 1.32 -15.06
CA ALA A 161 -27.54 2.54 -14.27
C ALA A 161 -28.89 2.79 -13.60
N ASN A 162 -28.87 3.20 -12.32
CA ASN A 162 -30.07 3.71 -11.68
C ASN A 162 -30.50 5.01 -12.37
N THR A 163 -31.80 5.14 -12.69
CA THR A 163 -32.36 6.32 -13.34
C THR A 163 -32.34 7.54 -12.41
N ASN A 164 -32.42 7.29 -11.10
CA ASN A 164 -32.43 8.34 -10.08
C ASN A 164 -31.08 8.38 -9.37
N PRO A 165 -30.36 9.51 -9.40
CA PRO A 165 -29.14 9.69 -8.61
C PRO A 165 -29.44 9.69 -7.12
N GLU A 166 -28.55 9.08 -6.33
CA GLU A 166 -28.61 9.14 -4.87
C GLU A 166 -27.90 10.41 -4.36
N GLU A 167 -28.53 11.13 -3.42
CA GLU A 167 -27.89 12.26 -2.74
C GLU A 167 -27.01 11.76 -1.59
N VAL A 168 -25.74 12.16 -1.58
CA VAL A 168 -24.78 11.76 -0.55
C VAL A 168 -24.08 12.99 0.01
N LYS A 169 -24.24 13.23 1.31
CA LYS A 169 -23.70 14.42 2.00
C LYS A 169 -22.69 14.10 3.11
N THR A 170 -22.54 12.81 3.44
CA THR A 170 -21.89 12.37 4.69
C THR A 170 -20.68 11.47 4.48
N SER A 171 -20.11 11.42 3.27
CA SER A 171 -18.94 10.58 2.98
C SER A 171 -17.94 11.25 2.05
N LEU A 172 -16.67 10.87 2.21
CA LEU A 172 -15.61 11.24 1.28
C LEU A 172 -15.72 10.39 -0.01
N PRO A 173 -15.76 11.00 -1.21
CA PRO A 173 -15.85 10.24 -2.46
C PRO A 173 -14.60 9.38 -2.71
N GLN A 174 -14.77 8.05 -2.76
CA GLN A 174 -13.71 7.10 -3.08
C GLN A 174 -13.35 7.19 -4.58
N GLY A 175 -12.25 7.86 -4.91
CA GLY A 175 -11.84 8.15 -6.29
C GLY A 175 -11.57 9.63 -6.56
N ASP A 176 -11.88 10.49 -5.60
CA ASP A 176 -11.53 11.90 -5.60
C ASP A 176 -10.06 12.13 -5.17
N PRO A 177 -9.34 13.05 -5.83
CA PRO A 177 -7.94 13.34 -5.49
C PRO A 177 -7.73 13.89 -4.07
N TRP A 178 -8.70 14.60 -3.49
CA TRP A 178 -8.58 15.21 -2.17
C TRP A 178 -9.00 14.28 -1.04
N SER A 179 -9.94 13.35 -1.28
CA SER A 179 -10.42 12.39 -0.27
C SER A 179 -9.29 11.62 0.42
N LEU A 180 -8.25 11.23 -0.34
CA LEU A 180 -7.10 10.51 0.21
C LEU A 180 -6.34 11.36 1.24
N ILE A 181 -6.13 12.64 0.91
CA ILE A 181 -5.47 13.59 1.80
C ILE A 181 -6.38 13.91 2.99
N ALA A 182 -7.69 14.06 2.77
CA ALA A 182 -8.67 14.27 3.84
C ALA A 182 -8.62 13.15 4.89
N MET A 183 -8.60 11.89 4.46
CA MET A 183 -8.44 10.76 5.38
C MET A 183 -7.15 10.88 6.20
N ALA A 184 -6.03 11.20 5.54
CA ALA A 184 -4.74 11.37 6.22
C ALA A 184 -4.76 12.51 7.26
N VAL A 185 -5.37 13.66 6.96
CA VAL A 185 -5.44 14.79 7.91
C VAL A 185 -6.46 14.58 9.02
N VAL A 186 -7.57 13.86 8.77
CA VAL A 186 -8.50 13.46 9.84
C VAL A 186 -7.78 12.56 10.85
N LEU A 187 -6.95 11.63 10.37
CA LEU A 187 -6.15 10.74 11.23
C LEU A 187 -4.89 11.41 11.80
N LEU A 188 -4.58 12.65 11.42
CA LEU A 188 -3.52 13.42 12.04
C LEU A 188 -3.87 13.79 13.49
N LEU A 189 -5.16 14.03 13.79
CA LEU A 189 -5.61 14.42 15.13
C LEU A 189 -5.27 13.37 16.20
N PRO A 190 -5.68 12.08 16.07
CA PRO A 190 -5.29 11.05 17.02
C PRO A 190 -3.77 10.85 17.03
N LEU A 191 -3.11 10.93 15.88
CA LEU A 191 -1.65 10.77 15.82
C LEU A 191 -0.92 11.82 16.68
N LEU A 192 -1.30 13.10 16.57
CA LEU A 192 -0.68 14.19 17.34
C LEU A 192 -0.92 14.06 18.83
N ASP A 193 -2.13 13.67 19.24
CA ASP A 193 -2.48 13.46 20.65
C ASP A 193 -1.72 12.27 21.24
N LEU A 194 -1.77 11.11 20.58
CA LEU A 194 -1.13 9.89 21.05
C LEU A 194 0.40 10.00 21.09
N ARG A 195 1.01 10.78 20.20
CA ARG A 195 2.45 11.09 20.23
C ARG A 195 2.90 11.91 21.44
N ARG A 196 1.99 12.63 22.11
CA ARG A 196 2.29 13.34 23.36
C ARG A 196 2.24 12.43 24.59
N GLY A 197 1.72 11.22 24.44
CA GLY A 197 1.68 10.24 25.52
C GLY A 197 3.08 9.75 25.93
N PRO A 198 3.19 9.13 27.12
CA PRO A 198 4.46 8.60 27.62
C PRO A 198 4.92 7.33 26.88
N GLU A 199 4.06 6.74 26.06
CA GLU A 199 4.29 5.47 25.36
C GLU A 199 5.23 5.70 24.17
N THR A 200 6.47 5.16 24.22
CA THR A 200 7.37 5.14 23.07
C THR A 200 6.91 4.11 22.06
N THR A 201 6.01 4.54 21.18
CA THR A 201 5.37 3.68 20.19
C THR A 201 5.80 4.06 18.77
N ASP A 202 6.24 3.08 17.99
CA ASP A 202 6.48 3.24 16.55
C ASP A 202 5.12 3.17 15.84
N ILE A 203 4.72 4.20 15.09
CA ILE A 203 3.39 4.27 14.47
C ILE A 203 3.55 4.34 12.95
N MET A 204 2.72 3.58 12.23
CA MET A 204 2.61 3.59 10.79
C MET A 204 1.14 3.74 10.38
N LEU A 205 0.85 4.77 9.58
CA LEU A 205 -0.46 5.00 8.97
C LEU A 205 -0.33 4.90 7.45
N TYR A 206 -1.05 3.96 6.85
CA TYR A 206 -1.12 3.85 5.39
C TYR A 206 -2.55 4.10 4.94
N VAL A 207 -2.88 5.38 4.75
CA VAL A 207 -4.26 5.83 4.54
C VAL A 207 -5.08 5.50 5.79
N ASP A 208 -6.03 4.58 5.72
CA ASP A 208 -6.88 4.13 6.82
C ASP A 208 -6.33 2.89 7.56
N ASP A 209 -5.36 2.19 6.97
CA ASP A 209 -4.65 1.08 7.62
C ASP A 209 -3.71 1.63 8.70
N ARG A 210 -3.84 1.08 9.91
CA ARG A 210 -3.11 1.54 11.10
C ARG A 210 -2.32 0.41 11.70
N ALA A 211 -1.06 0.65 12.03
CA ALA A 211 -0.29 -0.28 12.82
C ALA A 211 0.70 0.44 13.72
N TRP A 212 1.04 -0.19 14.83
CA TRP A 212 2.03 0.34 15.75
C TRP A 212 2.78 -0.76 16.48
N ALA A 213 3.92 -0.40 17.07
CA ALA A 213 4.71 -1.29 17.91
C ALA A 213 5.11 -0.63 19.24
N SER A 214 5.00 -1.40 20.32
CA SER A 214 5.32 -0.97 21.69
C SER A 214 6.22 -2.00 22.40
N THR A 215 6.89 -1.60 23.47
CA THR A 215 7.85 -2.46 24.19
C THR A 215 7.18 -3.50 25.08
N ASN A 216 5.92 -3.32 25.45
CA ASN A 216 5.14 -4.27 26.24
C ASN A 216 3.67 -4.37 25.74
N ALA A 217 3.01 -5.48 26.09
CA ALA A 217 1.63 -5.75 25.67
C ALA A 217 0.61 -4.73 26.23
N SER A 218 0.82 -4.24 27.46
CA SER A 218 -0.08 -3.28 28.11
C SER A 218 -0.14 -1.97 27.32
N ASP A 219 1.02 -1.38 27.03
CA ASP A 219 1.11 -0.13 26.26
C ASP A 219 0.54 -0.31 24.85
N CYS A 220 0.82 -1.45 24.20
CA CYS A 220 0.29 -1.77 22.88
C CYS A 220 -1.25 -1.76 22.87
N MET A 221 -1.88 -2.36 23.89
CA MET A 221 -3.35 -2.37 24.04
C MET A 221 -3.91 -1.03 24.50
N ASN A 222 -3.22 -0.31 25.39
CA ASN A 222 -3.62 1.01 25.87
C ASN A 222 -3.68 2.00 24.72
N PHE A 223 -2.65 2.00 23.88
CA PHE A 223 -2.59 2.79 22.66
C PHE A 223 -3.77 2.48 21.74
N GLY A 224 -4.06 1.19 21.52
CA GLY A 224 -5.23 0.77 20.74
C GLY A 224 -6.56 1.26 21.32
N ARG A 225 -6.74 1.19 22.64
CA ARG A 225 -7.96 1.70 23.31
C ARG A 225 -8.14 3.20 23.14
N LYS A 226 -7.08 3.99 23.34
CA LYS A 226 -7.11 5.44 23.11
C LYS A 226 -7.38 5.78 21.65
N TRP A 227 -6.83 5.00 20.72
CA TRP A 227 -7.13 5.17 19.31
C TRP A 227 -8.62 4.93 19.02
N LYS A 228 -9.21 3.85 19.54
CA LYS A 228 -10.65 3.58 19.36
C LYS A 228 -11.54 4.68 19.91
N ASP A 229 -11.16 5.28 21.04
CA ASP A 229 -11.85 6.45 21.59
C ASP A 229 -11.83 7.64 20.60
N TRP A 230 -10.66 7.93 20.03
CA TRP A 230 -10.56 8.91 18.95
C TRP A 230 -11.41 8.54 17.74
N SER A 231 -11.41 7.28 17.31
CA SER A 231 -12.22 6.83 16.18
C SER A 231 -13.71 7.10 16.41
N SER A 232 -14.21 6.84 17.61
CA SER A 232 -15.58 7.18 18.02
C SER A 232 -15.86 8.69 17.91
N ARG A 233 -14.95 9.53 18.43
CA ARG A 233 -15.05 11.00 18.37
C ARG A 233 -15.03 11.55 16.94
N LEU A 234 -14.28 10.90 16.05
CA LEU A 234 -14.20 11.26 14.63
C LEU A 234 -15.36 10.69 13.80
N GLY A 235 -16.26 9.90 14.40
CA GLY A 235 -17.36 9.22 13.71
C GLY A 235 -16.92 8.02 12.86
N LEU A 236 -15.69 7.54 13.03
CA LEU A 236 -15.15 6.39 12.30
C LEU A 236 -15.51 5.08 12.99
N LYS A 237 -15.78 4.04 12.19
CA LYS A 237 -16.18 2.73 12.70
C LYS A 237 -15.03 1.73 12.65
N GLU A 238 -14.66 1.19 13.79
CA GLU A 238 -13.65 0.13 13.91
C GLU A 238 -14.05 -1.18 13.24
N ASN A 239 -13.06 -1.97 12.83
CA ASN A 239 -13.24 -3.32 12.31
C ASN A 239 -12.60 -4.36 13.24
N GLU A 240 -13.29 -4.65 14.34
CA GLU A 240 -12.79 -5.54 15.40
C GLU A 240 -12.43 -6.95 14.90
N ALA A 241 -13.07 -7.42 13.84
CA ALA A 241 -12.77 -8.73 13.25
C ALA A 241 -11.39 -8.79 12.59
N LYS A 242 -10.87 -7.64 12.14
CA LYS A 242 -9.56 -7.50 11.51
C LYS A 242 -8.47 -7.00 12.46
N GLU A 243 -8.81 -6.63 13.69
CA GLU A 243 -7.79 -6.31 14.69
C GLU A 243 -6.90 -7.52 14.94
N LYS A 244 -5.59 -7.28 14.87
CA LYS A 244 -4.58 -8.30 15.16
C LYS A 244 -3.51 -7.75 16.08
N TYR A 245 -3.07 -8.60 17.00
CA TYR A 245 -1.92 -8.41 17.86
C TYR A 245 -0.87 -9.46 17.51
N TYR A 246 0.40 -9.09 17.58
CA TYR A 246 1.51 -9.96 17.18
C TYR A 246 2.77 -9.64 17.97
N ARG A 247 3.58 -10.67 18.18
CA ARG A 247 4.98 -10.62 18.60
C ARG A 247 5.69 -11.80 17.94
N GLN A 248 6.98 -11.64 17.64
CA GLN A 248 7.76 -12.66 16.92
C GLN A 248 7.75 -14.03 17.63
N ASN A 249 7.85 -14.04 18.96
CA ASN A 249 7.60 -15.22 19.78
C ASN A 249 6.09 -15.35 20.05
N TYR A 250 5.42 -16.19 19.26
CA TYR A 250 3.96 -16.37 19.32
C TYR A 250 3.46 -16.95 20.65
N ALA A 251 4.21 -17.86 21.27
CA ALA A 251 3.83 -18.46 22.55
C ALA A 251 3.81 -17.41 23.67
N LEU A 252 4.87 -16.58 23.75
CA LEU A 252 4.91 -15.46 24.68
C LEU A 252 3.84 -14.40 24.35
N ALA A 253 3.59 -14.16 23.05
CA ALA A 253 2.52 -13.24 22.63
C ALA A 253 1.17 -13.64 23.22
N LEU A 254 0.80 -14.92 23.13
CA LEU A 254 -0.47 -15.43 23.67
C LEU A 254 -0.55 -15.21 25.18
N GLU A 255 0.53 -15.50 25.91
CA GLU A 255 0.57 -15.35 27.36
C GLU A 255 0.46 -13.87 27.78
N GLU A 256 1.28 -13.00 27.22
CA GLU A 256 1.37 -11.60 27.64
C GLU A 256 0.15 -10.79 27.22
N PHE A 257 -0.39 -11.01 26.03
CA PHE A 257 -1.65 -10.37 25.62
C PHE A 257 -2.85 -10.92 26.40
N ALA A 258 -2.86 -12.20 26.79
CA ALA A 258 -3.90 -12.72 27.67
C ALA A 258 -3.87 -12.04 29.06
N LYS A 259 -2.68 -11.82 29.63
CA LYS A 259 -2.51 -11.12 30.93
C LYS A 259 -3.10 -9.71 30.94
N VAL A 260 -3.08 -9.01 29.80
CA VAL A 260 -3.64 -7.66 29.66
C VAL A 260 -5.05 -7.64 29.06
N GLY A 261 -5.69 -8.82 28.92
CA GLY A 261 -7.09 -8.97 28.56
C GLY A 261 -7.40 -8.98 27.06
N ALA A 262 -6.42 -9.25 26.19
CA ALA A 262 -6.70 -9.41 24.76
C ALA A 262 -7.46 -10.72 24.49
N PRO A 263 -8.50 -10.71 23.64
CA PRO A 263 -9.14 -11.95 23.20
C PRO A 263 -8.14 -12.85 22.44
N PRO A 264 -8.03 -14.16 22.75
CA PRO A 264 -7.05 -15.03 22.08
C PRO A 264 -7.15 -15.03 20.55
N LYS A 265 -8.36 -14.86 20.00
CA LYS A 265 -8.63 -14.79 18.54
C LYS A 265 -8.03 -13.57 17.82
N THR A 266 -7.65 -12.53 18.55
CA THR A 266 -7.01 -11.33 17.97
C THR A 266 -5.50 -11.46 17.98
N VAL A 267 -4.90 -12.37 18.76
CA VAL A 267 -3.47 -12.66 18.69
C VAL A 267 -3.20 -13.57 17.48
N SER A 268 -2.25 -13.19 16.63
CA SER A 268 -1.90 -13.92 15.41
C SER A 268 -0.40 -14.16 15.34
N GLY A 269 0.00 -15.35 14.89
CA GLY A 269 1.42 -15.67 14.66
C GLY A 269 1.97 -15.14 13.34
N ALA A 270 1.11 -14.71 12.41
CA ALA A 270 1.50 -14.24 11.08
C ALA A 270 0.43 -13.29 10.50
N PRO A 271 0.18 -12.12 11.12
CA PRO A 271 -0.77 -11.16 10.55
C PRO A 271 -0.24 -10.59 9.23
N ALA A 272 -1.17 -10.14 8.40
CA ALA A 272 -0.88 -9.50 7.12
C ALA A 272 -0.89 -7.98 7.29
N LEU A 273 0.18 -7.31 6.88
CA LEU A 273 0.32 -5.86 6.89
C LEU A 273 0.66 -5.37 5.47
N LEU A 274 -0.25 -4.60 4.85
CA LEU A 274 -0.08 -4.05 3.50
C LEU A 274 0.32 -5.09 2.43
N GLY A 275 -0.12 -6.34 2.59
CA GLY A 275 0.19 -7.46 1.70
C GLY A 275 1.50 -8.21 1.99
N VAL A 276 2.19 -7.85 3.08
CA VAL A 276 3.33 -8.57 3.68
C VAL A 276 2.79 -9.43 4.81
N GLU A 277 3.07 -10.72 4.79
CA GLU A 277 2.69 -11.65 5.86
C GLU A 277 3.86 -11.78 6.84
N LEU A 278 3.68 -11.32 8.08
CA LEU A 278 4.71 -11.44 9.13
C LEU A 278 5.04 -12.92 9.40
N ALA A 279 6.22 -13.18 9.94
CA ALA A 279 6.69 -14.52 10.27
C ALA A 279 7.06 -14.60 11.76
N PRO A 280 6.74 -15.71 12.45
CA PRO A 280 7.26 -15.95 13.80
C PRO A 280 8.76 -16.30 13.74
N GLU A 281 9.42 -16.33 14.90
CA GLU A 281 10.86 -16.61 15.02
C GLU A 281 11.26 -17.95 14.41
N THR A 282 10.42 -18.97 14.58
CA THR A 282 10.63 -20.32 14.05
C THR A 282 10.46 -20.43 12.53
N GLY A 283 10.18 -19.33 11.85
CA GLY A 283 9.72 -19.32 10.47
C GLY A 283 8.29 -19.87 10.34
N ARG A 284 7.76 -19.83 9.12
CA ARG A 284 6.41 -20.35 8.82
C ARG A 284 6.35 -20.99 7.44
N PRO A 285 5.43 -21.95 7.23
CA PRO A 285 5.05 -22.33 5.88
C PRO A 285 4.34 -21.17 5.17
N PHE A 286 4.19 -21.31 3.86
CA PHE A 286 3.44 -20.34 3.05
C PHE A 286 1.98 -20.26 3.49
N THR A 287 1.51 -19.02 3.63
CA THR A 287 0.11 -18.79 3.94
C THR A 287 -0.76 -19.09 2.72
N ASP A 288 -2.04 -19.38 2.96
CA ASP A 288 -2.97 -19.61 1.85
C ASP A 288 -3.19 -18.35 1.02
N LYS A 289 -2.98 -17.16 1.60
CA LYS A 289 -2.98 -15.88 0.86
C LYS A 289 -1.82 -15.80 -0.13
N GLU A 290 -0.63 -16.22 0.27
CA GLU A 290 0.54 -16.29 -0.62
C GLU A 290 0.33 -17.30 -1.76
N LYS A 291 -0.18 -18.49 -1.45
CA LYS A 291 -0.51 -19.51 -2.46
C LYS A 291 -1.55 -18.98 -3.45
N LYS A 292 -2.65 -18.40 -2.95
CA LYS A 292 -3.72 -17.80 -3.77
C LYS A 292 -3.21 -16.67 -4.64
N LYS A 293 -2.28 -15.84 -4.14
CA LYS A 293 -1.61 -14.78 -4.90
C LYS A 293 -0.85 -15.36 -6.11
N LEU A 294 -0.07 -16.43 -5.91
CA LEU A 294 0.64 -17.12 -6.98
C LEU A 294 -0.31 -17.77 -7.99
N ASP A 295 -1.38 -18.40 -7.54
CA ASP A 295 -2.39 -18.99 -8.42
C ASP A 295 -3.09 -17.95 -9.29
N GLN A 296 -3.45 -16.80 -8.72
CA GLN A 296 -4.00 -15.68 -9.46
C GLN A 296 -3.00 -15.11 -10.47
N ALA A 297 -1.72 -14.97 -10.09
CA ALA A 297 -0.69 -14.51 -11.02
C ALA A 297 -0.53 -15.48 -12.21
N ALA A 298 -0.49 -16.78 -11.95
CA ALA A 298 -0.46 -17.79 -13.00
C ALA A 298 -1.71 -17.74 -13.90
N LEU A 299 -2.90 -17.51 -13.32
CA LEU A 299 -4.13 -17.32 -14.09
C LEU A 299 -4.06 -16.08 -15.00
N VAL A 300 -3.54 -14.96 -14.50
CA VAL A 300 -3.35 -13.74 -15.29
C VAL A 300 -2.38 -13.99 -16.45
N ALA A 301 -1.28 -14.71 -16.22
CA ALA A 301 -0.35 -15.07 -17.29
C ALA A 301 -1.00 -15.99 -18.34
N ARG A 302 -1.83 -16.96 -17.93
CA ARG A 302 -2.61 -17.80 -18.85
C ARG A 302 -3.60 -16.99 -19.69
N LYS A 303 -4.28 -16.00 -19.10
CA LYS A 303 -5.15 -15.07 -19.83
C LYS A 303 -4.36 -14.22 -20.82
N ALA A 304 -3.15 -13.79 -20.48
CA ALA A 304 -2.29 -13.07 -21.42
C ALA A 304 -1.86 -13.95 -22.61
N HIS A 305 -1.61 -15.25 -22.38
CA HIS A 305 -1.31 -16.22 -23.42
C HIS A 305 -2.48 -16.43 -24.40
N SER A 306 -3.73 -16.39 -23.93
CA SER A 306 -4.91 -16.57 -24.80
C SER A 306 -5.26 -15.36 -25.66
N LEU A 307 -4.54 -14.24 -25.54
CA LEU A 307 -4.80 -13.06 -26.36
C LEU A 307 -4.35 -13.29 -27.81
N PRO A 308 -5.11 -12.81 -28.82
CA PRO A 308 -4.75 -12.89 -30.24
C PRO A 308 -3.68 -11.84 -30.59
N LEU A 309 -2.54 -11.90 -29.91
CA LEU A 309 -1.43 -10.95 -30.03
C LEU A 309 -0.12 -11.68 -30.28
N PRO A 310 0.88 -11.03 -30.92
CA PRO A 310 2.23 -11.58 -31.03
C PRO A 310 2.82 -11.96 -29.67
N ALA A 311 3.65 -13.01 -29.63
CA ALA A 311 4.24 -13.54 -28.40
C ALA A 311 4.99 -12.49 -27.57
N SER A 312 5.68 -11.55 -28.22
CA SER A 312 6.37 -10.44 -27.53
C SER A 312 5.39 -9.52 -26.79
N ARG A 313 4.21 -9.21 -27.36
CA ARG A 313 3.18 -8.40 -26.70
C ARG A 313 2.49 -9.16 -25.57
N ARG A 314 2.19 -10.45 -25.76
CA ARG A 314 1.64 -11.31 -24.70
C ARG A 314 2.61 -11.43 -23.52
N LEU A 315 3.90 -11.62 -23.79
CA LEU A 315 4.94 -11.63 -22.76
C LEU A 315 5.00 -10.31 -22.00
N ARG A 316 4.97 -9.17 -22.70
CA ARG A 316 4.92 -7.84 -22.04
C ARG A 316 3.68 -7.70 -21.16
N ILE A 317 2.51 -8.16 -21.59
CA ILE A 317 1.28 -8.14 -20.78
C ILE A 317 1.42 -9.05 -19.55
N ALA A 318 1.94 -10.27 -19.72
CA ALA A 318 2.18 -11.18 -18.61
C ALA A 318 3.19 -10.60 -17.61
N ALA A 319 4.32 -10.06 -18.08
CA ALA A 319 5.31 -9.37 -17.27
C ALA A 319 4.74 -8.12 -16.57
N ALA A 320 3.86 -7.34 -17.21
CA ALA A 320 3.29 -6.14 -16.61
C ALA A 320 2.15 -6.43 -15.61
N LYS A 321 1.54 -7.63 -15.63
CA LYS A 321 0.34 -7.94 -14.82
C LYS A 321 0.52 -9.11 -13.87
N ALA A 322 1.07 -10.22 -14.34
CA ALA A 322 1.26 -11.42 -13.52
C ALA A 322 2.47 -11.29 -12.59
N VAL A 323 3.60 -10.79 -13.10
CA VAL A 323 4.84 -10.69 -12.32
C VAL A 323 4.68 -9.77 -11.10
N PRO A 324 4.16 -8.53 -11.21
CA PRO A 324 3.93 -7.68 -10.04
C PRO A 324 3.03 -8.34 -8.99
N LYS A 325 1.97 -9.05 -9.43
CA LYS A 325 1.08 -9.78 -8.50
C LYS A 325 1.82 -10.91 -7.78
N ALA A 326 2.68 -11.66 -8.47
CA ALA A 326 3.47 -12.72 -7.86
C ALA A 326 4.59 -12.20 -6.96
N ALA A 327 5.26 -11.11 -7.35
CA ALA A 327 6.48 -10.60 -6.73
C ALA A 327 6.25 -9.70 -5.51
N TYR A 328 5.03 -9.26 -5.25
CA TYR A 328 4.75 -8.30 -4.17
C TYR A 328 4.66 -8.95 -2.78
N GLY A 329 5.29 -8.32 -1.79
CA GLY A 329 5.10 -8.60 -0.36
C GLY A 329 6.06 -9.59 0.29
N TRP A 330 7.13 -10.02 -0.37
CA TRP A 330 8.10 -11.00 0.15
C TRP A 330 9.19 -10.35 1.02
N LEU A 331 8.80 -9.62 2.07
CA LEU A 331 9.78 -9.00 3.00
C LEU A 331 10.24 -9.94 4.11
N CYS A 332 9.38 -10.84 4.60
CA CYS A 332 9.69 -11.65 5.78
C CYS A 332 10.19 -13.06 5.46
N GLU A 333 9.97 -13.53 4.23
CA GLU A 333 10.34 -14.88 3.79
C GLU A 333 10.69 -14.84 2.30
N ALA A 334 11.87 -15.33 1.94
CA ALA A 334 12.29 -15.42 0.54
C ALA A 334 11.63 -16.65 -0.13
N PRO A 335 10.76 -16.47 -1.14
CA PRO A 335 10.15 -17.59 -1.86
C PRO A 335 11.21 -18.45 -2.57
N THR A 336 10.97 -19.75 -2.68
CA THR A 336 11.83 -20.64 -3.45
C THR A 336 11.49 -20.58 -4.94
N GLU A 337 12.42 -20.95 -5.83
CA GLU A 337 12.14 -21.02 -7.27
C GLU A 337 11.00 -21.98 -7.60
N GLN A 338 10.91 -23.09 -6.86
CA GLN A 338 9.85 -24.09 -7.03
C GLN A 338 8.46 -23.49 -6.83
N MET A 339 8.30 -22.52 -5.92
CA MET A 339 7.03 -21.83 -5.73
C MET A 339 6.64 -20.99 -6.93
N PHE A 340 7.61 -20.29 -7.52
CA PHE A 340 7.36 -19.49 -8.71
C PHE A 340 7.25 -20.34 -9.98
N ALA A 341 7.66 -21.61 -9.98
CA ALA A 341 7.67 -22.47 -11.15
C ALA A 341 6.33 -22.46 -11.92
N LYS A 342 5.18 -22.50 -11.20
CA LYS A 342 3.85 -22.44 -11.82
C LYS A 342 3.61 -21.12 -12.56
N VAL A 343 4.05 -20.00 -11.97
CA VAL A 343 3.93 -18.66 -12.56
C VAL A 343 4.92 -18.49 -13.71
N GLU A 344 6.18 -18.90 -13.52
CA GLU A 344 7.22 -18.86 -14.55
C GLU A 344 6.85 -19.66 -15.79
N TYR A 345 6.28 -20.85 -15.60
CA TYR A 345 5.79 -21.69 -16.68
C TYR A 345 4.65 -21.00 -17.45
N ALA A 346 3.69 -20.40 -16.74
CA ALA A 346 2.61 -19.66 -17.38
C ALA A 346 3.11 -18.42 -18.17
N ILE A 347 4.11 -17.71 -17.63
CA ILE A 347 4.76 -16.59 -18.32
C ILE A 347 5.54 -17.08 -19.55
N ALA A 348 6.27 -18.19 -19.44
CA ALA A 348 7.01 -18.78 -20.55
C ALA A 348 6.09 -19.08 -21.74
N ARG A 349 4.89 -19.63 -21.46
CA ARG A 349 3.89 -19.89 -22.51
C ARG A 349 3.34 -18.63 -23.16
N ALA A 350 3.25 -17.51 -22.44
CA ALA A 350 2.82 -16.26 -23.04
C ALA A 350 3.84 -15.72 -24.07
N GLY A 351 5.13 -15.96 -23.85
CA GLY A 351 6.23 -15.50 -24.71
C GLY A 351 6.74 -16.53 -25.73
N PRO A 352 7.85 -16.20 -26.43
CA PRO A 352 8.58 -17.16 -27.25
C PRO A 352 9.14 -18.28 -26.37
N ASN A 353 8.79 -19.53 -26.67
CA ASN A 353 9.27 -20.70 -25.92
C ASN A 353 9.68 -21.81 -26.90
N PRO A 354 10.86 -21.69 -27.54
CA PRO A 354 11.31 -22.67 -28.52
C PRO A 354 11.52 -24.04 -27.85
N ALA A 355 11.08 -25.14 -28.48
CA ALA A 355 11.19 -26.47 -27.88
C ALA A 355 12.64 -26.84 -27.53
N MET A 356 13.58 -26.57 -28.44
CA MET A 356 14.99 -26.97 -28.32
C MET A 356 15.92 -25.91 -27.70
N GLY A 357 15.40 -24.85 -27.08
CA GLY A 357 16.24 -23.85 -26.42
C GLY A 357 16.67 -24.27 -25.01
N ASP A 358 17.92 -23.93 -24.65
CA ASP A 358 18.40 -24.03 -23.27
C ASP A 358 17.50 -23.24 -22.30
N ARG A 359 17.32 -23.76 -21.08
CA ARG A 359 16.40 -23.19 -20.09
C ARG A 359 16.84 -21.81 -19.62
N ASP A 360 18.13 -21.63 -19.40
CA ASP A 360 18.66 -20.42 -18.79
C ASP A 360 18.79 -19.32 -19.87
N LEU A 361 19.14 -19.68 -21.11
CA LEU A 361 19.03 -18.78 -22.26
C LEU A 361 17.58 -18.31 -22.48
N LYS A 362 16.59 -19.19 -22.36
CA LYS A 362 15.16 -18.81 -22.43
C LYS A 362 14.76 -17.82 -21.34
N LYS A 363 15.30 -17.97 -20.12
CA LYS A 363 15.06 -17.00 -19.03
C LYS A 363 15.69 -15.65 -19.39
N LEU A 364 16.93 -15.64 -19.88
CA LEU A 364 17.66 -14.45 -20.29
C LEU A 364 16.92 -13.66 -21.39
N PHE A 365 16.49 -14.33 -22.47
CA PHE A 365 15.79 -13.67 -23.58
C PHE A 365 14.40 -13.13 -23.21
N ARG A 366 13.74 -13.67 -22.18
CA ARG A 366 12.48 -13.11 -21.66
C ARG A 366 12.72 -11.82 -20.87
N GLY A 367 13.92 -11.65 -20.33
CA GLY A 367 14.35 -10.50 -19.55
C GLY A 367 13.92 -10.54 -18.09
N HIS A 368 14.62 -9.76 -17.27
CA HIS A 368 14.43 -9.67 -15.81
C HIS A 368 13.00 -9.33 -15.39
N SER A 369 12.30 -8.49 -16.16
CA SER A 369 10.91 -8.09 -15.86
C SER A 369 9.90 -9.23 -15.99
N ALA A 370 10.28 -10.35 -16.62
CA ALA A 370 9.48 -11.56 -16.73
C ALA A 370 9.82 -12.61 -15.64
N SER A 371 10.80 -12.35 -14.77
CA SER A 371 11.20 -13.23 -13.67
C SER A 371 10.53 -12.80 -12.35
N PRO A 372 9.56 -13.57 -11.81
CA PRO A 372 8.94 -13.27 -10.53
C PRO A 372 9.93 -13.23 -9.37
N TYR A 373 10.91 -14.13 -9.37
CA TYR A 373 11.92 -14.21 -8.31
C TYR A 373 12.81 -12.96 -8.29
N PHE A 374 13.35 -12.57 -9.45
CA PHE A 374 14.15 -11.35 -9.58
C PHE A 374 13.36 -10.11 -9.16
N MET A 375 12.11 -9.99 -9.66
CA MET A 375 11.28 -8.83 -9.34
C MET A 375 10.86 -8.78 -7.86
N ALA A 376 10.76 -9.92 -7.18
CA ALA A 376 10.53 -9.96 -5.73
C ALA A 376 11.73 -9.39 -4.97
N GLY A 377 12.94 -9.90 -5.24
CA GLY A 377 14.17 -9.39 -4.64
C GLY A 377 14.42 -7.92 -4.94
N GLN A 378 14.17 -7.49 -6.18
CA GLN A 378 14.25 -6.07 -6.56
C GLN A 378 13.28 -5.20 -5.74
N GLN A 379 12.06 -5.67 -5.44
CA GLN A 379 11.14 -4.90 -4.61
C GLN A 379 11.61 -4.76 -3.16
N VAL A 380 12.17 -5.83 -2.57
CA VAL A 380 12.75 -5.79 -1.21
C VAL A 380 13.92 -4.80 -1.16
N LEU A 381 14.85 -4.90 -2.11
CA LEU A 381 15.99 -3.98 -2.21
C LEU A 381 15.53 -2.53 -2.37
N MET A 382 14.56 -2.29 -3.25
CA MET A 382 14.06 -0.93 -3.48
C MET A 382 13.32 -0.38 -2.26
N ALA A 383 12.65 -1.22 -1.46
CA ALA A 383 12.05 -0.80 -0.20
C ALA A 383 13.12 -0.37 0.80
N ALA A 384 14.20 -1.15 0.94
CA ALA A 384 15.35 -0.82 1.79
C ALA A 384 16.04 0.48 1.36
N TRP A 385 16.31 0.64 0.07
CA TRP A 385 16.91 1.86 -0.49
C TRP A 385 16.04 3.09 -0.23
N ARG A 386 14.72 3.02 -0.45
CA ARG A 386 13.81 4.15 -0.19
C ARG A 386 13.77 4.51 1.29
N ARG A 387 13.79 3.50 2.17
CA ARG A 387 13.86 3.70 3.62
C ARG A 387 15.12 4.46 3.99
N ALA A 388 16.29 3.99 3.54
CA ALA A 388 17.57 4.65 3.80
C ALA A 388 17.63 6.08 3.26
N LYS A 389 17.23 6.28 2.00
CA LYS A 389 17.18 7.61 1.38
C LYS A 389 16.31 8.58 2.17
N ARG A 390 15.16 8.12 2.67
CA ARG A 390 14.20 8.95 3.40
C ARG A 390 14.70 9.33 4.79
N SER A 391 15.23 8.36 5.55
CA SER A 391 15.75 8.64 6.90
C SER A 391 17.15 9.23 6.92
N LYS A 392 17.84 9.25 5.78
CA LYS A 392 19.27 9.62 5.68
C LYS A 392 20.13 8.80 6.65
N SER A 393 19.77 7.53 6.80
CA SER A 393 20.42 6.56 7.69
C SER A 393 20.45 5.21 7.00
N LEU A 394 21.14 4.25 7.60
CA LEU A 394 21.02 2.85 7.18
C LEU A 394 19.53 2.40 7.17
N PRO A 395 19.15 1.48 6.28
CA PRO A 395 17.77 0.99 6.18
C PRO A 395 17.24 0.39 7.48
N GLY A 396 18.14 -0.18 8.28
CA GLY A 396 17.88 -0.70 9.60
C GLY A 396 19.09 -1.36 10.26
N ILE A 397 18.86 -2.07 11.36
CA ILE A 397 19.92 -2.81 12.05
C ILE A 397 20.30 -4.04 11.24
N TRP A 398 21.59 -4.18 10.94
CA TRP A 398 22.13 -5.34 10.24
C TRP A 398 22.06 -6.60 11.10
N ARG A 399 21.24 -7.58 10.70
CA ARG A 399 21.09 -8.87 11.38
C ARG A 399 20.88 -9.96 10.34
N ASP A 400 21.42 -11.15 10.61
CA ASP A 400 21.17 -12.32 9.76
C ASP A 400 19.83 -13.01 10.09
N VAL A 401 18.79 -12.21 10.36
CA VAL A 401 17.43 -12.67 10.63
C VAL A 401 16.40 -11.73 10.01
N GLY A 402 15.17 -12.22 9.85
CA GLY A 402 14.03 -11.42 9.40
C GLY A 402 14.20 -10.87 7.98
N TRP A 403 13.87 -9.59 7.79
CA TRP A 403 13.79 -8.99 6.46
C TRP A 403 15.16 -8.70 5.83
N VAL A 404 16.19 -8.48 6.65
CA VAL A 404 17.57 -8.30 6.19
C VAL A 404 18.10 -9.61 5.63
N HIS A 405 17.88 -10.73 6.33
CA HIS A 405 18.20 -12.07 5.83
C HIS A 405 17.48 -12.38 4.52
N THR A 406 16.20 -11.99 4.40
CA THR A 406 15.42 -12.15 3.16
C THR A 406 16.07 -11.38 2.00
N LEU A 407 16.47 -10.13 2.22
CA LEU A 407 17.20 -9.33 1.23
C LEU A 407 18.52 -9.99 0.82
N CYS A 408 19.33 -10.42 1.80
CA CYS A 408 20.63 -11.06 1.54
C CYS A 408 20.45 -12.35 0.74
N THR A 409 19.45 -13.17 1.08
CA THR A 409 19.10 -14.39 0.36
C THR A 409 18.75 -14.10 -1.11
N PHE A 410 17.97 -13.05 -1.37
CA PHE A 410 17.66 -12.64 -2.74
C PHE A 410 18.91 -12.21 -3.51
N LEU A 411 19.72 -11.34 -2.90
CA LEU A 411 20.93 -10.79 -3.53
C LEU A 411 21.96 -11.89 -3.81
N GLN A 412 22.18 -12.79 -2.86
CA GLN A 412 23.08 -13.93 -3.03
C GLN A 412 22.62 -14.85 -4.17
N LYS A 413 21.32 -15.14 -4.26
CA LYS A 413 20.76 -16.00 -5.33
C LYS A 413 20.83 -15.39 -6.72
N ILE A 414 20.75 -14.06 -6.84
CA ILE A 414 20.99 -13.40 -8.13
C ILE A 414 22.48 -13.19 -8.43
N GLY A 415 23.39 -13.62 -7.54
CA GLY A 415 24.83 -13.61 -7.78
C GLY A 415 25.57 -12.40 -7.23
N CYS A 416 24.94 -11.57 -6.40
CA CYS A 416 25.63 -10.53 -5.65
C CYS A 416 26.47 -11.14 -4.51
N LEU A 417 27.63 -10.57 -4.26
CA LEU A 417 28.51 -10.91 -3.15
C LEU A 417 28.44 -9.81 -2.11
N GLU A 418 28.12 -10.18 -0.87
CA GLU A 418 28.17 -9.26 0.26
C GLU A 418 29.63 -8.92 0.57
N VAL A 419 29.93 -7.62 0.65
CA VAL A 419 31.28 -7.11 0.96
C VAL A 419 31.31 -6.46 2.34
N ALA A 420 30.21 -5.83 2.74
CA ALA A 420 30.00 -5.29 4.08
C ALA A 420 28.50 -5.20 4.39
N ALA A 421 28.16 -4.87 5.63
CA ALA A 421 26.79 -4.55 6.00
C ALA A 421 26.22 -3.48 5.04
N TRP A 422 25.07 -3.78 4.45
CA TRP A 422 24.38 -2.92 3.49
C TRP A 422 25.11 -2.65 2.16
N ARG A 423 26.17 -3.42 1.86
CA ARG A 423 27.00 -3.25 0.66
C ARG A 423 27.29 -4.56 -0.05
N TRP A 424 26.97 -4.60 -1.34
CA TRP A 424 27.19 -5.75 -2.21
C TRP A 424 27.89 -5.36 -3.50
N THR A 425 28.57 -6.34 -4.10
CA THR A 425 29.15 -6.25 -5.45
C THR A 425 28.50 -7.26 -6.38
N THR A 426 28.37 -6.92 -7.65
CA THR A 426 27.90 -7.83 -8.71
C THR A 426 29.09 -8.48 -9.41
N ARG A 427 28.86 -9.58 -10.11
CA ARG A 427 29.90 -10.28 -10.88
C ARG A 427 30.52 -9.42 -11.98
N LEU A 428 29.78 -8.41 -12.46
CA LEU A 428 30.24 -7.46 -13.47
C LEU A 428 30.85 -6.19 -12.87
N GLY A 429 31.09 -6.16 -11.55
CA GLY A 429 31.74 -5.04 -10.86
C GLY A 429 30.82 -3.91 -10.44
N GLY A 430 29.49 -4.07 -10.59
CA GLY A 430 28.52 -3.10 -10.09
C GLY A 430 28.48 -3.08 -8.56
N ILE A 431 28.31 -1.91 -7.96
CA ILE A 431 28.20 -1.74 -6.51
C ILE A 431 26.76 -1.41 -6.12
N ILE A 432 26.24 -2.09 -5.10
CA ILE A 432 24.96 -1.79 -4.47
C ILE A 432 25.28 -1.38 -3.04
N ASP A 433 25.19 -0.10 -2.74
CA ASP A 433 25.40 0.46 -1.40
C ASP A 433 24.12 1.16 -0.93
N LEU A 434 23.64 0.77 0.27
CA LEU A 434 22.45 1.33 0.88
C LEU A 434 22.76 2.28 2.05
N ASP A 435 24.03 2.60 2.30
CA ASP A 435 24.42 3.62 3.28
C ASP A 435 24.40 5.02 2.66
N PRO A 436 23.47 5.92 3.07
CA PRO A 436 23.39 7.27 2.50
C PRO A 436 24.62 8.15 2.73
N SER A 437 25.53 7.76 3.62
CA SER A 437 26.79 8.47 3.88
C SER A 437 27.94 8.02 2.97
N SER A 438 27.79 6.89 2.28
CA SER A 438 28.77 6.35 1.34
C SER A 438 28.81 7.13 0.03
N GLU A 439 29.99 7.30 -0.55
CA GLU A 439 30.15 7.89 -1.89
C GLU A 439 29.52 7.01 -2.99
N ASP A 440 29.40 5.71 -2.74
CA ASP A 440 28.78 4.74 -3.66
C ASP A 440 27.24 4.70 -3.56
N PHE A 441 26.66 5.52 -2.67
CA PHE A 441 25.21 5.58 -2.51
C PHE A 441 24.53 6.22 -3.72
N ASN A 442 23.77 5.40 -4.44
CA ASN A 442 23.07 5.86 -5.62
C ASN A 442 21.83 6.69 -5.24
N GLN A 443 21.84 7.99 -5.60
CA GLN A 443 20.73 8.91 -5.33
C GLN A 443 19.46 8.60 -6.13
N THR A 444 19.54 7.76 -7.17
CA THR A 444 18.40 7.41 -8.01
C THR A 444 18.09 5.92 -7.96
N SER A 445 16.81 5.59 -7.94
CA SER A 445 16.34 4.21 -8.02
C SER A 445 16.72 3.54 -9.34
N GLY A 446 16.91 4.34 -10.40
CA GLY A 446 17.30 3.85 -11.72
C GLY A 446 18.68 3.20 -11.71
N ALA A 447 19.65 3.84 -11.06
CA ALA A 447 21.01 3.33 -10.96
C ALA A 447 21.08 2.06 -10.09
N VAL A 448 20.43 2.06 -8.91
CA VAL A 448 20.34 0.85 -8.06
C VAL A 448 19.72 -0.31 -8.83
N GLY A 449 18.60 -0.07 -9.51
CA GLY A 449 17.92 -1.08 -10.32
C GLY A 449 18.69 -1.51 -11.57
N HIS A 450 19.62 -0.69 -12.06
CA HIS A 450 20.50 -1.04 -13.17
C HIS A 450 21.62 -1.98 -12.70
N ASN A 451 22.33 -1.62 -11.63
CA ASN A 451 23.40 -2.44 -11.05
C ASN A 451 22.86 -3.83 -10.69
N THR A 452 21.64 -3.93 -10.16
CA THR A 452 21.02 -5.23 -9.86
C THR A 452 20.68 -6.08 -11.07
N ARG A 453 20.57 -5.50 -12.27
CA ARG A 453 20.31 -6.24 -13.52
C ARG A 453 21.59 -6.65 -14.22
N GLU A 454 22.72 -6.13 -13.78
CA GLU A 454 24.07 -6.47 -14.26
C GLU A 454 24.72 -7.58 -13.41
N THR A 455 23.89 -8.39 -12.75
CA THR A 455 24.26 -9.60 -12.01
C THR A 455 24.06 -10.81 -12.90
#